data_AF-A0A642C5Q3-F1
#
_entry.id   AF-A0A642C5Q3-F1
#
_cell.length_a   1.000
_cell.length_b   1.000
_cell.length_c   1.000
_cell.angle_alpha   90.00
_cell.angle_beta   90.00
_cell.angle_gamma   90.00
#
_symmetry.space_group_name_H-M   'P 1'
#
loop_
_entity.id
_entity.type
_entity.pdbx_description
1 polymer ?
#
loop_
_entity_poly.entity_id
_entity_poly.type
_entity_poly.pdbx_seq_one_letter_code
_entity_poly.pdbx_strand_id
1 'polypeptide(L)'
;MGLLKTILCLPHRTPERINITIHSGGNGFDIPFPFGTIVVPDTPDGYCISSGCGSGKTESIKSLIRQKWDQGILYCVDTKNECNRMYQWIMDNLTGEILYGKTLKPNDVLMIHSDADFDKMKEYKTHPEQVIRIKILIITHVRFFTDLINYFLLYEPNNPNPVVPVFDGDFKKLMQQGNLRKYILLDETPLFLKPFITFSKSLLGVFSEKNKKGGYRCKSQTNIKDMYDKFIKGGSLDFYKGTDRVSQIKRDVVLELVPKHYSEWMGMKDKNCNIHFYPSDLIHPGMGSHVIIYEGAGDVLLGKGSCFKLLDITPKYNSQVDFREFTFGLSRKHRPDDATYALFVKSICSLCRSSSFGKTLIVIWKDYRTDDERTLTKEAGKSEWADKLREVLLTEGLAGSNFTVTYYGASDTKSTNVYRDYQNIILCGNWDLPPSVSGQLRKAYKSKTGQDEYK
;
A
#
# COMPACT_ATOMS: atom_id res chain seq x y z
N MET A 1 38.97 -35.76 8.02
CA MET A 1 38.32 -34.88 9.03
C MET A 1 38.12 -33.42 8.60
N GLY A 2 38.74 -32.92 7.53
CA GLY A 2 38.58 -31.52 7.08
C GLY A 2 37.33 -31.20 6.25
N LEU A 3 36.69 -32.18 5.60
CA LEU A 3 35.53 -31.93 4.73
C LEU A 3 34.18 -31.89 5.47
N LEU A 4 34.06 -32.55 6.63
CA LEU A 4 32.82 -32.56 7.41
C LEU A 4 32.60 -31.25 8.21
N LYS A 5 33.66 -30.49 8.52
CA LYS A 5 33.54 -29.21 9.23
C LYS A 5 33.04 -28.07 8.33
N THR A 6 33.19 -28.16 7.01
CA THR A 6 32.69 -27.14 6.08
C THR A 6 31.18 -27.28 5.83
N ILE A 7 30.61 -28.48 6.02
CA ILE A 7 29.17 -28.74 5.85
C ILE A 7 28.38 -28.41 7.13
N LEU A 8 29.02 -28.45 8.30
CA LEU A 8 28.39 -28.24 9.62
C LEU A 8 28.48 -26.80 10.17
N CYS A 9 29.01 -25.84 9.40
CA CYS A 9 29.14 -24.43 9.80
C CYS A 9 28.42 -23.43 8.87
N LEU A 10 27.43 -23.88 8.10
CA LEU A 10 26.41 -22.93 7.62
C LEU A 10 25.46 -22.67 8.80
N PRO A 11 25.29 -21.43 9.28
CA PRO A 11 24.26 -21.17 10.27
C PRO A 11 22.95 -21.67 9.69
N HIS A 12 22.22 -22.50 10.44
CA HIS A 12 20.89 -22.95 10.08
C HIS A 12 19.98 -21.71 10.09
N ARG A 13 20.03 -20.93 9.00
CA ARG A 13 19.16 -19.81 8.73
C ARG A 13 17.90 -20.44 8.16
N THR A 14 16.95 -20.80 9.00
CA THR A 14 15.54 -20.84 8.60
C THR A 14 15.02 -19.43 8.82
N PRO A 15 15.12 -18.52 7.83
CA PRO A 15 14.95 -17.08 8.05
C PRO A 15 13.47 -16.67 8.07
N GLU A 16 12.58 -17.58 7.68
CA GLU A 16 11.14 -17.39 7.65
C GLU A 16 10.38 -18.57 8.29
N ARG A 17 9.21 -18.27 8.88
CA ARG A 17 8.35 -19.26 9.56
C ARG A 17 7.46 -20.05 8.62
N ILE A 18 7.19 -19.53 7.42
CA ILE A 18 6.41 -20.20 6.39
C ILE A 18 7.34 -20.44 5.21
N ASN A 19 7.47 -21.69 4.80
CA ASN A 19 8.18 -22.06 3.59
C ASN A 19 7.15 -22.41 2.50
N ILE A 20 7.12 -21.64 1.42
CA ILE A 20 6.22 -21.93 0.29
C ILE A 20 6.77 -23.07 -0.55
N THR A 21 5.88 -23.79 -1.23
CA THR A 21 6.26 -24.84 -2.19
C THR A 21 6.02 -24.32 -3.61
N ILE A 22 7.10 -24.11 -4.37
CA ILE A 22 6.99 -23.68 -5.78
C ILE A 22 6.47 -24.83 -6.64
N HIS A 23 5.53 -24.57 -7.54
CA HIS A 23 5.06 -25.55 -8.51
C HIS A 23 6.19 -25.95 -9.47
N SER A 24 6.31 -27.24 -9.74
CA SER A 24 7.31 -27.75 -10.68
C SER A 24 7.08 -27.22 -12.10
N GLY A 25 8.04 -26.47 -12.64
CA GLY A 25 8.00 -25.97 -14.02
C GLY A 25 7.11 -24.74 -14.25
N GLY A 26 6.53 -24.17 -13.18
CA GLY A 26 5.65 -23.01 -13.27
C GLY A 26 6.01 -21.85 -12.34
N ASN A 27 5.13 -20.85 -12.32
CA ASN A 27 5.28 -19.62 -11.54
C ASN A 27 4.37 -19.58 -10.30
N GLY A 28 3.48 -20.57 -10.16
CA GLY A 28 2.59 -20.76 -9.04
C GLY A 28 3.29 -21.39 -7.84
N PHE A 29 2.60 -21.38 -6.71
CA PHE A 29 3.13 -21.85 -5.44
C PHE A 29 2.05 -22.08 -4.38
N ASP A 30 2.35 -22.97 -3.45
CA ASP A 30 1.51 -23.29 -2.30
C ASP A 30 2.03 -22.59 -1.04
N ILE A 31 1.11 -22.02 -0.27
CA ILE A 31 1.40 -21.34 0.99
C ILE A 31 0.76 -22.11 2.14
N PRO A 32 1.55 -22.82 2.97
CA PRO A 32 1.03 -23.56 4.12
C PRO A 32 0.79 -22.61 5.31
N PHE A 33 -0.39 -21.99 5.36
CA PHE A 33 -0.82 -21.21 6.52
C PHE A 33 -1.28 -22.13 7.67
N PRO A 34 -1.36 -21.63 8.92
CA PRO A 34 -1.74 -22.45 10.07
C PRO A 34 -3.11 -23.15 9.95
N PHE A 35 -4.05 -22.56 9.22
CA PHE A 35 -5.43 -23.05 9.11
C PHE A 35 -5.79 -23.64 7.73
N GLY A 36 -4.80 -23.76 6.84
CA GLY A 36 -5.03 -24.28 5.50
C GLY A 36 -3.92 -23.90 4.54
N THR A 37 -3.95 -24.47 3.34
CA THR A 37 -3.01 -24.12 2.27
C THR A 37 -3.72 -23.27 1.22
N ILE A 38 -3.13 -22.12 0.87
CA ILE A 38 -3.55 -21.36 -0.30
C ILE A 38 -2.69 -21.76 -1.49
N VAL A 39 -3.34 -22.10 -2.60
CA VAL A 39 -2.70 -22.42 -3.87
C VAL A 39 -2.75 -21.19 -4.78
N VAL A 40 -1.59 -20.63 -5.11
CA VAL A 40 -1.45 -19.59 -6.14
C VAL A 40 -1.19 -20.27 -7.48
N PRO A 41 -2.09 -20.13 -8.49
CA PRO A 41 -1.95 -20.82 -9.77
C PRO A 41 -0.72 -20.38 -10.58
N ASP A 42 -0.28 -21.23 -11.51
CA ASP A 42 0.83 -20.93 -12.43
C ASP A 42 0.53 -19.82 -13.44
N THR A 43 -0.76 -19.66 -13.79
CA THR A 43 -1.20 -18.62 -14.72
C THR A 43 -1.01 -17.24 -14.09
N PRO A 44 -0.26 -16.33 -14.72
CA PRO A 44 -0.16 -14.97 -14.22
C PRO A 44 -1.51 -14.24 -14.29
N ASP A 45 -1.92 -13.64 -13.17
CA ASP A 45 -3.16 -12.90 -13.02
C ASP A 45 -3.11 -12.01 -11.75
N GLY A 46 -4.21 -11.32 -11.48
CA GLY A 46 -4.48 -10.66 -10.21
C GLY A 46 -5.04 -11.62 -9.16
N TYR A 47 -4.35 -11.80 -8.04
CA TYR A 47 -4.78 -12.64 -6.92
C TYR A 47 -4.88 -11.83 -5.62
N CYS A 48 -5.86 -12.16 -4.78
CA CYS A 48 -5.96 -11.65 -3.42
C CYS A 48 -5.93 -12.82 -2.44
N ILE A 49 -4.88 -12.91 -1.63
CA ILE A 49 -4.70 -13.93 -0.60
C ILE A 49 -5.42 -13.45 0.66
N SER A 50 -6.47 -14.17 1.06
CA SER A 50 -7.23 -13.92 2.29
C SER A 50 -7.06 -15.07 3.28
N SER A 51 -6.01 -14.96 4.10
CA SER A 51 -5.62 -15.99 5.06
C SER A 51 -5.89 -15.60 6.52
N GLY A 52 -6.51 -14.44 6.77
CA GLY A 52 -6.64 -13.84 8.09
C GLY A 52 -5.41 -13.07 8.57
N CYS A 53 -5.62 -12.11 9.47
CA CYS A 53 -4.56 -11.32 10.09
C CYS A 53 -3.68 -12.20 11.01
N GLY A 54 -2.37 -11.97 11.01
CA GLY A 54 -1.44 -12.74 11.84
C GLY A 54 -1.11 -14.16 11.34
N SER A 55 -1.68 -14.59 10.20
CA SER A 55 -1.46 -15.91 9.61
C SER A 55 -0.02 -16.17 9.11
N GLY A 56 0.81 -15.13 9.00
CA GLY A 56 2.18 -15.23 8.49
C GLY A 56 2.37 -14.75 7.04
N LYS A 57 1.48 -13.88 6.52
CA LYS A 57 1.56 -13.32 5.15
C LYS A 57 2.97 -12.81 4.78
N THR A 58 3.58 -11.99 5.63
CA THR A 58 4.93 -11.47 5.38
C THR A 58 6.00 -12.59 5.36
N GLU A 59 5.79 -13.69 6.09
CA GLU A 59 6.70 -14.84 6.09
C GLU A 59 6.62 -15.64 4.78
N SER A 60 5.41 -15.79 4.20
CA SER A 60 5.29 -16.41 2.88
C SER A 60 5.88 -15.53 1.77
N ILE A 61 5.73 -14.20 1.85
CA ILE A 61 6.39 -13.25 0.95
C ILE A 61 7.92 -13.40 1.01
N LYS A 62 8.50 -13.45 2.22
CA LYS A 62 9.94 -13.68 2.42
C LYS A 62 10.41 -14.97 1.74
N SER A 63 9.66 -16.06 1.92
CA SER A 63 9.94 -17.34 1.27
C SER A 63 9.91 -17.24 -0.26
N LEU A 64 8.91 -16.54 -0.81
CA LEU A 64 8.81 -16.29 -2.25
C LEU A 64 10.02 -15.51 -2.77
N ILE A 65 10.40 -14.42 -2.08
CA ILE A 65 11.56 -13.61 -2.45
C ILE A 65 12.82 -14.48 -2.48
N ARG A 66 13.07 -15.28 -1.42
CA ARG A 66 14.23 -16.17 -1.36
C ARG A 66 14.30 -17.14 -2.54
N GLN A 67 13.15 -17.69 -2.95
CA GLN A 67 13.09 -18.73 -3.97
C GLN A 67 13.00 -18.21 -5.41
N LYS A 68 12.66 -16.93 -5.62
CA LYS A 68 12.31 -16.38 -6.96
C LYS A 68 12.89 -14.99 -7.27
N TRP A 69 13.84 -14.50 -6.47
CA TRP A 69 14.42 -13.16 -6.70
C TRP A 69 15.04 -12.98 -8.09
N ASP A 70 15.48 -14.05 -8.74
CA ASP A 70 16.10 -14.01 -10.07
C ASP A 70 15.11 -13.75 -11.21
N GLN A 71 13.79 -13.82 -10.92
CA GLN A 71 12.70 -13.58 -11.87
C GLN A 71 12.13 -12.14 -11.79
N GLY A 72 12.70 -11.30 -10.93
CA GLY A 72 12.24 -9.94 -10.71
C GLY A 72 11.08 -9.89 -9.72
N ILE A 73 11.36 -9.32 -8.54
CA ILE A 73 10.36 -9.05 -7.50
C ILE A 73 10.14 -7.55 -7.39
N LEU A 74 8.88 -7.16 -7.29
CA LEU A 74 8.43 -5.87 -6.78
C LEU A 74 7.63 -6.10 -5.50
N TYR A 75 8.13 -5.60 -4.37
CA TYR A 75 7.47 -5.67 -3.07
C TYR A 75 7.00 -4.27 -2.65
N CYS A 76 5.69 -4.12 -2.52
CA CYS A 76 5.03 -2.88 -2.16
C CYS A 76 4.40 -2.99 -0.76
N VAL A 77 4.56 -1.95 0.06
CA VAL A 77 4.03 -1.89 1.43
C VAL A 77 3.44 -0.52 1.76
N ASP A 78 2.67 -0.40 2.83
CA ASP A 78 2.02 0.86 3.19
C ASP A 78 3.02 1.88 3.79
N THR A 79 3.97 1.40 4.60
CA THR A 79 4.84 2.28 5.40
C THR A 79 6.33 2.17 5.07
N LYS A 80 7.07 3.26 5.31
CA LYS A 80 8.55 3.28 5.20
C LYS A 80 9.21 2.30 6.17
N ASN A 81 8.61 2.11 7.36
CA ASN A 81 9.11 1.18 8.36
C ASN A 81 9.03 -0.27 7.87
N GLU A 82 7.96 -0.65 7.16
CA GLU A 82 7.86 -1.96 6.51
C GLU A 82 8.88 -2.13 5.39
N CYS A 83 9.09 -1.10 4.57
CA CYS A 83 10.16 -1.13 3.55
C CYS A 83 11.51 -1.41 4.20
N ASN A 84 11.85 -0.65 5.25
CA ASN A 84 13.12 -0.79 5.97
C ASN A 84 13.26 -2.18 6.60
N ARG A 85 12.20 -2.71 7.24
CA ARG A 85 12.22 -4.06 7.84
C ARG A 85 12.47 -5.15 6.81
N MET A 86 11.79 -5.11 5.66
CA MET A 86 12.01 -6.08 4.58
C MET A 86 13.40 -5.93 3.97
N TYR A 87 13.84 -4.70 3.71
CA TYR A 87 15.18 -4.44 3.17
C TYR A 87 16.27 -5.01 4.08
N GLN A 88 16.22 -4.72 5.39
CA GLN A 88 17.19 -5.26 6.34
C GLN A 88 17.14 -6.79 6.40
N TRP A 89 15.94 -7.38 6.43
CA TRP A 89 15.82 -8.84 6.39
C TRP A 89 16.46 -9.45 5.13
N ILE A 90 16.30 -8.84 3.94
CA ILE A 90 16.96 -9.30 2.71
C ILE A 90 18.47 -9.13 2.80
N MET A 91 18.95 -7.99 3.30
CA MET A 91 20.39 -7.73 3.47
C MET A 91 21.03 -8.78 4.38
N ASP A 92 20.42 -9.04 5.54
CA ASP A 92 20.95 -9.92 6.57
C ASP A 92 20.88 -11.40 6.17
N ASN A 93 19.80 -11.81 5.50
CA ASN A 93 19.49 -13.22 5.28
C ASN A 93 19.80 -13.71 3.87
N LEU A 94 19.57 -12.90 2.83
CA LEU A 94 19.64 -13.35 1.43
C LEU A 94 20.88 -12.88 0.67
N THR A 95 21.54 -11.81 1.11
CA THR A 95 22.76 -11.33 0.43
C THR A 95 23.86 -12.38 0.54
N GLY A 96 24.46 -12.73 -0.61
CA GLY A 96 25.42 -13.82 -0.72
C GLY A 96 24.80 -15.19 -1.01
N GLU A 97 23.48 -15.35 -0.91
CA GLU A 97 22.82 -16.59 -1.32
C GLU A 97 22.92 -16.81 -2.83
N ILE A 98 22.95 -18.09 -3.21
CA ILE A 98 23.08 -18.54 -4.59
C ILE A 98 21.78 -19.19 -5.03
N LEU A 99 21.17 -18.66 -6.08
CA LEU A 99 20.01 -19.22 -6.75
C LEU A 99 20.36 -19.45 -8.22
N TYR A 100 20.24 -20.69 -8.69
CA TYR A 100 20.58 -21.10 -10.07
C TYR A 100 21.94 -20.58 -10.56
N GLY A 101 22.96 -20.66 -9.69
CA GLY A 101 24.34 -20.22 -10.00
C GLY A 101 24.56 -18.70 -9.97
N LYS A 102 23.55 -17.90 -9.63
CA LYS A 102 23.66 -16.45 -9.45
C LYS A 102 23.71 -16.12 -7.97
N THR A 103 24.66 -15.29 -7.56
CA THR A 103 24.72 -14.72 -6.20
C THR A 103 23.87 -13.46 -6.12
N LEU A 104 23.08 -13.30 -5.05
CA LEU A 104 22.39 -12.05 -4.75
C LEU A 104 23.37 -11.05 -4.11
N LYS A 105 23.56 -9.89 -4.74
CA LYS A 105 24.44 -8.82 -4.27
C LYS A 105 23.62 -7.68 -3.64
N PRO A 106 24.21 -6.85 -2.76
CA PRO A 106 23.51 -5.68 -2.22
C PRO A 106 22.95 -4.75 -3.31
N ASN A 107 23.67 -4.58 -4.41
CA ASN A 107 23.25 -3.74 -5.54
C ASN A 107 22.14 -4.37 -6.41
N ASP A 108 21.78 -5.63 -6.18
CA ASP A 108 20.62 -6.27 -6.80
C ASP A 108 19.30 -5.92 -6.09
N VAL A 109 19.38 -5.18 -4.98
CA VAL A 109 18.23 -4.78 -4.15
C VAL A 109 18.17 -3.26 -4.04
N LEU A 110 17.02 -2.69 -4.41
CA LEU A 110 16.78 -1.26 -4.31
C LEU A 110 15.53 -1.00 -3.48
N MET A 111 15.64 -0.06 -2.53
CA MET A 111 14.53 0.42 -1.74
C MET A 111 14.25 1.88 -2.08
N ILE A 112 13.01 2.20 -2.47
CA ILE A 112 12.60 3.54 -2.88
C ILE A 112 11.49 4.04 -1.96
N HIS A 113 11.82 4.94 -1.03
CA HIS A 113 10.85 5.74 -0.27
C HIS A 113 11.44 7.11 0.07
N SER A 114 10.68 8.01 0.72
CA SER A 114 11.13 9.39 0.91
C SER A 114 12.25 9.58 1.94
N ASP A 115 12.48 8.61 2.84
CA ASP A 115 13.55 8.67 3.85
C ASP A 115 14.64 7.61 3.59
N ALA A 116 14.68 7.07 2.37
CA ALA A 116 15.70 6.10 1.99
C ALA A 116 17.07 6.79 1.86
N ASP A 117 18.12 5.97 1.81
CA ASP A 117 19.51 6.40 1.63
C ASP A 117 19.61 7.50 0.55
N PHE A 118 20.21 8.63 0.93
CA PHE A 118 20.25 9.82 0.10
C PHE A 118 20.97 9.56 -1.23
N ASP A 119 22.08 8.81 -1.20
CA ASP A 119 22.89 8.53 -2.37
C ASP A 119 22.17 7.56 -3.31
N LYS A 120 21.53 6.51 -2.78
CA LYS A 120 20.68 5.60 -3.59
C LYS A 120 19.50 6.33 -4.22
N MET A 121 18.88 7.23 -3.47
CA MET A 121 17.76 8.04 -3.96
C MET A 121 18.20 9.05 -5.02
N LYS A 122 19.39 9.63 -4.87
CA LYS A 122 20.00 10.51 -5.86
C LYS A 122 20.33 9.75 -7.13
N GLU A 123 20.93 8.56 -7.03
CA GLU A 123 21.22 7.69 -8.16
C GLU A 123 19.94 7.30 -8.91
N TYR A 124 18.89 6.85 -8.20
CA TYR A 124 17.59 6.60 -8.83
C TYR A 124 17.02 7.82 -9.57
N LYS A 125 17.12 9.01 -8.96
CA LYS A 125 16.61 10.24 -9.57
C LYS A 125 17.38 10.65 -10.83
N THR A 126 18.67 10.34 -10.90
CA THR A 126 19.54 10.70 -12.02
C THR A 126 19.58 9.62 -13.11
N HIS A 127 19.50 8.34 -12.73
CA HIS A 127 19.61 7.18 -13.61
C HIS A 127 18.48 6.14 -13.37
N PRO A 128 17.19 6.54 -13.49
CA PRO A 128 16.06 5.67 -13.21
C PRO A 128 15.99 4.42 -14.09
N GLU A 129 16.60 4.45 -15.27
CA GLU A 129 16.69 3.31 -16.19
C GLU A 129 17.37 2.10 -15.54
N GLN A 130 18.28 2.31 -14.57
CA GLN A 130 18.94 1.23 -13.83
C GLN A 130 17.97 0.36 -13.01
N VAL A 131 16.81 0.90 -12.61
CA VAL A 131 15.81 0.18 -11.78
C VAL A 131 15.35 -1.11 -12.44
N ILE A 132 15.29 -1.15 -13.76
CA ILE A 132 14.84 -2.31 -14.55
C ILE A 132 15.78 -3.51 -14.37
N ARG A 133 17.03 -3.26 -13.96
CA ARG A 133 18.02 -4.32 -13.74
C ARG A 133 17.98 -4.88 -12.31
N ILE A 134 17.37 -4.16 -11.38
CA ILE A 134 17.28 -4.53 -9.97
C ILE A 134 16.44 -5.80 -9.84
N LYS A 135 16.95 -6.80 -9.11
CA LYS A 135 16.28 -8.09 -8.92
C LYS A 135 15.13 -7.99 -7.92
N ILE A 136 15.34 -7.27 -6.81
CA ILE A 136 14.32 -7.04 -5.78
C ILE A 136 14.12 -5.54 -5.58
N LEU A 137 12.95 -5.03 -5.98
CA LEU A 137 12.56 -3.64 -5.79
C LEU A 137 11.58 -3.54 -4.61
N ILE A 138 11.88 -2.71 -3.62
CA ILE A 138 11.06 -2.45 -2.44
C ILE A 138 10.56 -1.01 -2.50
N ILE A 139 9.25 -0.79 -2.42
CA ILE A 139 8.66 0.54 -2.58
C ILE A 139 7.41 0.69 -1.70
N THR A 140 7.01 1.91 -1.39
CA THR A 140 5.70 2.11 -0.76
C THR A 140 4.59 2.07 -1.82
N HIS A 141 3.39 1.60 -1.45
CA HIS A 141 2.18 1.61 -2.30
C HIS A 141 1.98 2.98 -2.97
N VAL A 142 2.06 4.04 -2.16
CA VAL A 142 1.88 5.42 -2.64
C VAL A 142 2.87 5.76 -3.74
N ARG A 143 4.14 5.40 -3.57
CA ARG A 143 5.16 5.76 -4.55
C ARG A 143 5.08 4.91 -5.81
N PHE A 144 4.68 3.65 -5.69
CA PHE A 144 4.42 2.80 -6.85
C PHE A 144 3.38 3.41 -7.81
N PHE A 145 2.28 3.96 -7.28
CA PHE A 145 1.22 4.58 -8.09
C PHE A 145 1.44 6.07 -8.44
N THR A 146 2.44 6.74 -7.84
CA THR A 146 2.69 8.18 -8.06
C THR A 146 4.04 8.52 -8.69
N ASP A 147 4.81 7.50 -9.08
CA ASP A 147 6.15 7.63 -9.66
C ASP A 147 6.23 6.78 -10.95
N LEU A 148 7.42 6.33 -11.36
CA LEU A 148 7.67 5.68 -12.66
C LEU A 148 7.13 4.23 -12.75
N ILE A 149 5.80 4.05 -12.74
CA ILE A 149 5.15 2.73 -12.66
C ILE A 149 5.65 1.71 -13.70
N ASN A 150 5.85 2.11 -14.95
CA ASN A 150 6.37 1.23 -16.00
C ASN A 150 7.83 0.81 -15.75
N TYR A 151 8.67 1.68 -15.20
CA TYR A 151 10.05 1.32 -14.83
C TYR A 151 10.07 0.32 -13.68
N PHE A 152 9.13 0.43 -12.73
CA PHE A 152 9.04 -0.51 -11.62
C PHE A 152 8.55 -1.88 -12.05
N LEU A 153 7.73 -1.96 -13.10
CA LEU A 153 7.16 -3.22 -13.61
C LEU A 153 8.11 -3.97 -14.54
N LEU A 154 8.95 -3.27 -15.30
CA LEU A 154 9.91 -3.87 -16.23
C LEU A 154 11.10 -4.52 -15.50
N TYR A 155 11.63 -5.59 -16.11
CA TYR A 155 12.76 -6.35 -15.61
C TYR A 155 13.64 -6.89 -16.74
N GLU A 156 14.84 -6.32 -16.86
CA GLU A 156 15.85 -6.70 -17.85
C GLU A 156 17.25 -6.76 -17.18
N PRO A 157 17.49 -7.73 -16.28
CA PRO A 157 18.70 -7.77 -15.44
C PRO A 157 20.01 -7.81 -16.24
N ASN A 158 19.96 -8.37 -17.44
CA ASN A 158 21.12 -8.55 -18.31
C ASN A 158 21.26 -7.45 -19.37
N ASN A 159 20.33 -6.49 -19.45
CA ASN A 159 20.43 -5.39 -20.39
C ASN A 159 21.28 -4.27 -19.77
N PRO A 160 22.47 -3.96 -20.30
CA PRO A 160 23.31 -2.91 -19.73
C PRO A 160 22.74 -1.51 -19.98
N ASN A 161 21.94 -1.32 -21.05
CA ASN A 161 21.42 -0.03 -21.49
C ASN A 161 19.90 -0.15 -21.79
N PRO A 162 19.06 -0.34 -20.76
CA PRO A 162 17.62 -0.45 -20.96
C PRO A 162 17.05 0.85 -21.53
N VAL A 163 16.28 0.73 -22.62
CA VAL A 163 15.56 1.84 -23.23
C VAL A 163 14.09 1.70 -22.90
N VAL A 164 13.55 2.69 -22.21
CA VAL A 164 12.17 2.66 -21.73
C VAL A 164 11.39 3.77 -22.43
N PRO A 165 10.36 3.43 -23.22
CA PRO A 165 9.51 4.45 -23.81
C PRO A 165 8.76 5.22 -22.71
N VAL A 166 8.39 6.47 -23.00
CA VAL A 166 7.48 7.23 -22.17
C VAL A 166 6.19 6.43 -22.02
N PHE A 167 5.71 6.30 -20.79
CA PHE A 167 4.49 5.56 -20.54
C PHE A 167 3.29 6.30 -21.11
N ASP A 168 2.59 5.66 -22.04
CA ASP A 168 1.42 6.20 -22.71
C ASP A 168 0.12 5.96 -21.92
N GLY A 169 0.16 5.26 -20.78
CA GLY A 169 -1.04 4.90 -20.01
C GLY A 169 -1.75 3.63 -20.49
N ASP A 170 -1.25 2.95 -21.54
CA ASP A 170 -1.80 1.67 -21.97
C ASP A 170 -1.26 0.53 -21.10
N PHE A 171 -1.92 0.31 -19.97
CA PHE A 171 -1.57 -0.79 -19.07
C PHE A 171 -1.78 -2.17 -19.69
N LYS A 172 -2.73 -2.34 -20.62
CA LYS A 172 -2.92 -3.62 -21.30
C LYS A 172 -1.68 -3.97 -22.11
N LYS A 173 -1.19 -3.02 -22.90
CA LYS A 173 0.06 -3.18 -23.67
C LYS A 173 1.26 -3.41 -22.76
N LEU A 174 1.36 -2.67 -21.65
CA LEU A 174 2.46 -2.82 -20.69
C LEU A 174 2.45 -4.20 -20.02
N MET A 175 1.30 -4.62 -19.47
CA MET A 175 1.18 -5.85 -18.69
C MET A 175 1.29 -7.13 -19.53
N GLN A 176 1.18 -7.02 -20.87
CA GLN A 176 1.38 -8.14 -21.81
C GLN A 176 2.84 -8.27 -22.30
N GLN A 177 3.77 -7.44 -21.82
CA GLN A 177 5.18 -7.52 -22.22
C GLN A 177 5.88 -8.74 -21.63
N GLY A 178 6.84 -9.30 -22.37
CA GLY A 178 7.60 -10.49 -21.96
C GLY A 178 8.68 -10.21 -20.90
N ASN A 179 9.11 -8.95 -20.77
CA ASN A 179 10.19 -8.48 -19.90
C ASN A 179 9.67 -7.83 -18.61
N LEU A 180 8.55 -8.31 -18.06
CA LEU A 180 8.05 -7.83 -16.76
C LEU A 180 8.67 -8.61 -15.60
N ARG A 181 8.77 -7.96 -14.44
CA ARG A 181 8.96 -8.63 -13.15
C ARG A 181 7.90 -9.70 -12.98
N LYS A 182 8.28 -10.92 -12.63
CA LYS A 182 7.31 -12.02 -12.51
C LYS A 182 6.38 -11.87 -11.32
N TYR A 183 6.83 -11.24 -10.23
CA TYR A 183 6.03 -11.12 -9.01
C TYR A 183 5.91 -9.67 -8.55
N ILE A 184 4.68 -9.18 -8.49
CA ILE A 184 4.29 -7.86 -7.97
C ILE A 184 3.47 -8.12 -6.71
N LEU A 185 4.07 -7.89 -5.55
CA LEU A 185 3.56 -8.27 -4.25
C LEU A 185 3.10 -7.01 -3.52
N LEU A 186 1.81 -6.89 -3.28
CA LEU A 186 1.20 -5.82 -2.50
C LEU A 186 0.92 -6.35 -1.09
N ASP A 187 1.76 -6.01 -0.12
CA ASP A 187 1.55 -6.37 1.29
C ASP A 187 0.52 -5.42 1.91
N GLU A 188 -0.61 -5.99 2.33
CA GLU A 188 -1.86 -5.28 2.63
C GLU A 188 -2.47 -4.53 1.43
N THR A 189 -3.78 -4.30 1.48
CA THR A 189 -4.49 -3.57 0.41
C THR A 189 -4.04 -2.11 0.35
N PRO A 190 -3.60 -1.58 -0.81
CA PRO A 190 -3.41 -0.13 -1.00
C PRO A 190 -4.70 0.65 -0.74
N LEU A 191 -4.77 1.38 0.40
CA LEU A 191 -5.92 2.21 0.76
C LEU A 191 -5.71 3.69 0.38
N PHE A 192 -4.46 4.15 0.32
CA PHE A 192 -4.15 5.55 0.03
C PHE A 192 -3.81 5.78 -1.44
N LEU A 193 -4.86 6.02 -2.23
CA LEU A 193 -4.79 6.14 -3.69
C LEU A 193 -4.61 7.61 -4.09
N LYS A 194 -3.37 8.09 -4.01
CA LYS A 194 -3.02 9.42 -4.49
C LYS A 194 -3.01 9.47 -6.03
N PRO A 195 -3.46 10.58 -6.63
CA PRO A 195 -3.26 10.78 -8.06
C PRO A 195 -1.77 10.86 -8.38
N PHE A 196 -1.38 10.31 -9.53
CA PHE A 196 -0.05 10.48 -10.11
C PHE A 196 0.28 11.98 -10.27
N ILE A 197 -0.70 12.74 -10.76
CA ILE A 197 -0.67 14.19 -10.78
C ILE A 197 -2.06 14.81 -10.57
N THR A 198 -2.06 15.98 -9.94
CA THR A 198 -3.19 16.92 -9.87
C THR A 198 -2.75 18.28 -10.38
N PHE A 199 -3.54 18.90 -11.26
CA PHE A 199 -3.31 20.28 -11.69
C PHE A 199 -4.64 21.03 -11.92
N SER A 200 -4.60 22.36 -11.91
CA SER A 200 -5.80 23.18 -12.07
C SER A 200 -6.46 22.99 -13.43
N LYS A 201 -7.79 22.86 -13.48
CA LYS A 201 -8.57 22.79 -14.72
C LYS A 201 -8.35 24.03 -15.61
N SER A 202 -7.99 25.18 -15.03
CA SER A 202 -7.66 26.38 -15.81
C SER A 202 -6.50 26.17 -16.80
N LEU A 203 -5.57 25.26 -16.50
CA LEU A 203 -4.47 24.92 -17.40
C LEU A 203 -4.94 24.24 -18.69
N LEU A 204 -6.13 23.63 -18.70
CA LEU A 204 -6.68 23.08 -19.94
C LEU A 204 -6.86 24.14 -21.02
N GLY A 205 -7.09 25.41 -20.64
CA GLY A 205 -7.14 26.52 -21.61
C GLY A 205 -5.86 26.63 -22.45
N VAL A 206 -4.70 26.39 -21.85
CA VAL A 206 -3.39 26.39 -22.51
C VAL A 206 -3.27 25.21 -23.48
N PHE A 207 -3.83 24.05 -23.12
CA PHE A 207 -3.83 22.83 -23.93
C PHE A 207 -5.00 22.73 -24.91
N SER A 208 -5.82 23.78 -25.02
CA SER A 208 -7.01 23.82 -25.88
C SER A 208 -6.79 24.65 -27.13
N GLU A 209 -7.49 24.29 -28.20
CA GLU A 209 -7.67 25.13 -29.37
C GLU A 209 -9.13 25.13 -29.82
N LYS A 210 -9.54 26.23 -30.47
CA LYS A 210 -10.88 26.29 -31.05
C LYS A 210 -10.98 25.36 -32.25
N ASN A 211 -12.03 24.56 -32.30
CA ASN A 211 -12.38 23.77 -33.46
C ASN A 211 -13.16 24.62 -34.48
N LYS A 212 -13.32 24.11 -35.70
CA LYS A 212 -14.03 24.79 -36.80
C LYS A 212 -15.50 25.13 -36.48
N LYS A 213 -16.09 24.52 -35.46
CA LYS A 213 -17.48 24.72 -35.01
C LYS A 213 -17.60 25.67 -33.80
N GLY A 214 -16.51 26.33 -33.40
CA GLY A 214 -16.48 27.25 -32.27
C GLY A 214 -16.36 26.60 -30.88
N GLY A 215 -16.33 25.27 -30.80
CA GLY A 215 -16.05 24.54 -29.56
C GLY A 215 -14.55 24.39 -29.29
N TYR A 216 -14.18 23.76 -28.17
CA TYR A 216 -12.79 23.50 -27.81
C TYR A 216 -12.41 22.04 -28.05
N ARG A 217 -11.18 21.81 -28.50
CA ARG A 217 -10.55 20.48 -28.58
C ARG A 217 -9.14 20.53 -28.02
N CYS A 218 -8.61 19.37 -27.65
CA CYS A 218 -7.22 19.25 -27.25
C CYS A 218 -6.28 19.60 -28.41
N LYS A 219 -5.18 20.31 -28.11
CA LYS A 219 -4.08 20.53 -29.06
C LYS A 219 -3.39 19.22 -29.41
N SER A 220 -2.60 19.20 -30.49
CA SER A 220 -1.71 18.08 -30.79
C SER A 220 -0.64 17.91 -29.71
N GLN A 221 -0.08 16.70 -29.60
CA GLN A 221 0.95 16.38 -28.61
C GLN A 221 2.16 17.32 -28.69
N THR A 222 2.64 17.61 -29.91
CA THR A 222 3.73 18.56 -30.16
C THR A 222 3.39 19.96 -29.65
N ASN A 223 2.17 20.44 -29.90
CA ASN A 223 1.75 21.77 -29.47
C ASN A 223 1.54 21.83 -27.95
N ILE A 224 1.04 20.76 -27.32
CA ILE A 224 0.93 20.68 -25.85
C ILE A 224 2.31 20.82 -25.21
N LYS A 225 3.30 20.09 -25.73
CA LYS A 225 4.68 20.16 -25.26
C LYS A 225 5.27 21.55 -25.41
N ASP A 226 5.12 22.18 -26.59
CA ASP A 226 5.59 23.55 -26.84
C ASP A 226 4.95 24.56 -25.86
N MET A 227 3.62 24.49 -25.68
CA MET A 227 2.94 25.37 -24.73
C MET A 227 3.41 25.15 -23.28
N TYR A 228 3.65 23.89 -22.90
CA TYR A 228 4.14 23.57 -21.56
C TYR A 228 5.56 24.09 -21.33
N ASP A 229 6.49 23.82 -22.26
CA ASP A 229 7.87 24.27 -22.17
C ASP A 229 7.97 25.81 -22.15
N LYS A 230 7.10 26.51 -22.88
CA LYS A 230 7.12 27.97 -23.01
C LYS A 230 6.46 28.71 -21.84
N PHE A 231 5.36 28.19 -21.30
CA PHE A 231 4.51 28.95 -20.36
C PHE A 231 4.41 28.35 -18.95
N ILE A 232 4.76 27.08 -18.77
CA ILE A 232 4.46 26.34 -17.53
C ILE A 232 5.75 25.89 -16.83
N LYS A 233 6.69 25.32 -17.60
CA LYS A 233 7.93 24.73 -17.07
C LYS A 233 8.77 25.74 -16.28
N GLY A 234 9.26 25.33 -15.12
CA GLY A 234 10.03 26.17 -14.20
C GLY A 234 9.19 27.19 -13.39
N GLY A 235 7.90 27.35 -13.71
CA GLY A 235 6.98 28.24 -13.01
C GLY A 235 6.26 27.60 -11.82
N SER A 236 5.32 28.34 -11.23
CA SER A 236 4.46 27.84 -10.14
C SER A 236 3.48 26.76 -10.58
N LEU A 237 3.19 26.71 -11.89
CA LEU A 237 2.25 25.76 -12.51
C LEU A 237 2.95 24.51 -13.05
N ASP A 238 4.27 24.38 -12.86
CA ASP A 238 5.02 23.20 -13.29
C ASP A 238 4.46 21.93 -12.64
N PHE A 239 4.22 20.91 -13.47
CA PHE A 239 3.76 19.59 -13.05
C PHE A 239 4.66 18.95 -12.00
N TYR A 240 5.98 19.05 -12.18
CA TYR A 240 6.95 18.57 -11.23
C TYR A 240 8.14 19.54 -11.23
N LYS A 241 8.49 20.11 -10.07
CA LYS A 241 9.54 21.15 -9.98
C LYS A 241 10.97 20.61 -10.07
N GLY A 242 11.19 19.29 -9.96
CA GLY A 242 12.53 18.72 -9.97
C GLY A 242 13.18 18.79 -11.35
N THR A 243 14.49 19.05 -11.39
CA THR A 243 15.28 19.06 -12.64
C THR A 243 15.86 17.68 -12.97
N ASP A 244 15.76 16.73 -12.05
CA ASP A 244 16.26 15.37 -12.18
C ASP A 244 15.54 14.56 -13.26
N ARG A 245 16.16 13.43 -13.66
CA ARG A 245 15.69 12.58 -14.76
C ARG A 245 14.33 11.98 -14.48
N VAL A 246 14.05 11.56 -13.24
CA VAL A 246 12.72 11.07 -12.82
C VAL A 246 11.67 12.16 -13.03
N SER A 247 11.91 13.38 -12.54
CA SER A 247 10.98 14.50 -12.73
C SER A 247 10.74 14.82 -14.20
N GLN A 248 11.77 14.71 -15.06
CA GLN A 248 11.62 14.86 -16.52
C GLN A 248 10.70 13.79 -17.11
N ILE A 249 10.94 12.51 -16.82
CA ILE A 249 10.12 11.41 -17.33
C ILE A 249 8.68 11.56 -16.85
N LYS A 250 8.46 11.92 -15.58
CA LYS A 250 7.10 12.12 -15.07
C LYS A 250 6.37 13.24 -15.80
N ARG A 251 7.04 14.35 -16.13
CA ARG A 251 6.45 15.40 -16.98
C ARG A 251 6.07 14.87 -18.35
N ASP A 252 6.97 14.13 -19.01
CA ASP A 252 6.71 13.55 -20.32
C ASP A 252 5.50 12.60 -20.28
N VAL A 253 5.36 11.78 -19.23
CA VAL A 253 4.17 10.93 -19.02
C VAL A 253 2.91 11.77 -18.87
N VAL A 254 2.92 12.84 -18.06
CA VAL A 254 1.73 13.71 -17.94
C VAL A 254 1.35 14.30 -19.30
N LEU A 255 2.32 14.83 -20.05
CA LEU A 255 2.08 15.40 -21.37
C LEU A 255 1.50 14.36 -22.32
N GLU A 256 1.95 13.11 -22.30
CA GLU A 256 1.41 12.00 -23.10
C GLU A 256 -0.03 11.63 -22.72
N LEU A 257 -0.39 11.81 -21.46
CA LEU A 257 -1.71 11.46 -20.94
C LEU A 257 -2.75 12.59 -21.09
N VAL A 258 -2.32 13.85 -21.21
CA VAL A 258 -3.24 15.00 -21.34
C VAL A 258 -4.27 14.79 -22.46
N PRO A 259 -3.89 14.44 -23.70
CA PRO A 259 -4.87 14.21 -24.78
C PRO A 259 -5.89 13.10 -24.45
N LYS A 260 -5.49 12.06 -23.73
CA LYS A 260 -6.32 10.90 -23.40
C LYS A 260 -7.42 11.25 -22.39
N HIS A 261 -7.12 12.13 -21.43
CA HIS A 261 -8.06 12.53 -20.38
C HIS A 261 -8.78 13.86 -20.67
N TYR A 262 -8.37 14.61 -21.70
CA TYR A 262 -8.88 15.95 -21.97
C TYR A 262 -10.42 16.01 -22.07
N SER A 263 -11.02 15.10 -22.84
CA SER A 263 -12.48 15.08 -23.07
C SER A 263 -13.26 14.83 -21.78
N GLU A 264 -12.78 13.93 -20.92
CA GLU A 264 -13.35 13.67 -19.60
C GLU A 264 -13.31 14.95 -18.76
N TRP A 265 -12.14 15.56 -18.63
CA TRP A 265 -11.95 16.74 -17.77
C TRP A 265 -12.75 17.96 -18.22
N MET A 266 -12.95 18.15 -19.54
CA MET A 266 -13.78 19.23 -20.05
C MET A 266 -15.22 19.13 -19.55
N GLY A 267 -15.78 17.92 -19.45
CA GLY A 267 -17.13 17.65 -18.97
C GLY A 267 -17.31 17.68 -17.44
N MET A 268 -16.23 17.54 -16.67
CA MET A 268 -16.33 17.51 -15.19
C MET A 268 -16.56 18.91 -14.59
N LYS A 269 -17.26 18.96 -13.44
CA LYS A 269 -17.42 20.20 -12.66
C LYS A 269 -16.23 20.48 -11.72
N ASP A 270 -15.33 19.51 -11.56
CA ASP A 270 -14.18 19.63 -10.67
C ASP A 270 -13.21 20.74 -11.10
N LYS A 271 -12.65 21.42 -10.10
CA LYS A 271 -11.66 22.49 -10.30
C LYS A 271 -10.28 21.95 -10.69
N ASN A 272 -10.05 20.65 -10.50
CA ASN A 272 -8.77 20.00 -10.68
C ASN A 272 -8.88 18.85 -11.68
N CYS A 273 -7.86 18.72 -12.53
CA CYS A 273 -7.61 17.58 -13.39
C CYS A 273 -6.71 16.61 -12.63
N ASN A 274 -7.14 15.34 -12.54
CA ASN A 274 -6.39 14.31 -11.84
C ASN A 274 -6.12 13.13 -12.79
N ILE A 275 -4.89 12.64 -12.78
CA ILE A 275 -4.53 11.35 -13.37
C ILE A 275 -4.29 10.39 -12.21
N HIS A 276 -4.97 9.25 -12.21
CA HIS A 276 -4.79 8.19 -11.22
C HIS A 276 -4.32 6.93 -11.90
N PHE A 277 -3.46 6.17 -11.21
CA PHE A 277 -3.20 4.77 -11.50
C PHE A 277 -3.70 3.94 -10.33
N TYR A 278 -4.40 2.85 -10.65
CA TYR A 278 -5.03 1.98 -9.68
C TYR A 278 -4.51 0.54 -9.79
N PRO A 279 -4.62 -0.27 -8.72
CA PRO A 279 -4.31 -1.69 -8.78
C PRO A 279 -5.04 -2.43 -9.91
N SER A 280 -6.30 -2.08 -10.18
CA SER A 280 -7.09 -2.69 -11.27
C SER A 280 -6.65 -2.31 -12.68
N ASP A 281 -5.76 -1.33 -12.83
CA ASP A 281 -5.12 -1.04 -14.12
C ASP A 281 -4.05 -2.08 -14.44
N LEU A 282 -3.50 -2.77 -13.44
CA LEU A 282 -2.50 -3.83 -13.66
C LEU A 282 -3.11 -5.16 -14.12
N ILE A 283 -4.42 -5.31 -13.98
CA ILE A 283 -5.10 -6.60 -14.19
C ILE A 283 -5.70 -6.66 -15.58
N HIS A 284 -5.06 -7.44 -16.44
CA HIS A 284 -5.46 -7.62 -17.84
C HIS A 284 -5.33 -9.07 -18.30
N PRO A 285 -6.24 -9.57 -19.16
CA PRO A 285 -6.09 -10.89 -19.77
C PRO A 285 -4.76 -11.02 -20.52
N GLY A 286 -4.06 -12.13 -20.30
CA GLY A 286 -2.77 -12.41 -20.92
C GLY A 286 -1.60 -11.62 -20.32
N MET A 287 -1.74 -11.10 -19.11
CA MET A 287 -0.64 -10.45 -18.40
C MET A 287 0.53 -11.41 -18.13
N GLY A 288 1.75 -10.87 -18.07
CA GLY A 288 2.99 -11.64 -17.92
C GLY A 288 3.51 -11.81 -16.49
N SER A 289 2.80 -11.24 -15.50
CA SER A 289 3.19 -11.15 -14.09
C SER A 289 2.07 -11.60 -13.15
N HIS A 290 2.44 -12.15 -12.00
CA HIS A 290 1.53 -12.36 -10.88
C HIS A 290 1.43 -11.06 -10.08
N VAL A 291 0.24 -10.46 -10.00
CA VAL A 291 -0.04 -9.31 -9.12
C VAL A 291 -0.82 -9.84 -7.92
N ILE A 292 -0.18 -9.89 -6.76
CA ILE A 292 -0.72 -10.59 -5.58
C ILE A 292 -0.90 -9.59 -4.45
N ILE A 293 -2.12 -9.43 -3.97
CA ILE A 293 -2.45 -8.70 -2.75
C ILE A 293 -2.46 -9.70 -1.59
N TYR A 294 -1.68 -9.42 -0.55
CA TYR A 294 -1.69 -10.15 0.70
C TYR A 294 -2.55 -9.39 1.70
N GLU A 295 -3.84 -9.71 1.78
CA GLU A 295 -4.81 -8.99 2.60
C GLU A 295 -5.57 -9.96 3.50
N GLY A 296 -5.39 -9.82 4.82
CA GLY A 296 -5.99 -10.74 5.79
C GLY A 296 -7.52 -10.82 5.66
N ALA A 297 -8.17 -9.68 5.38
CA ALA A 297 -9.61 -9.54 5.21
C ALA A 297 -10.04 -9.36 3.74
N GLY A 298 -9.32 -10.01 2.81
CA GLY A 298 -9.51 -9.83 1.37
C GLY A 298 -10.90 -10.25 0.87
N ASP A 299 -11.53 -11.21 1.52
CA ASP A 299 -12.93 -11.62 1.31
C ASP A 299 -13.91 -10.48 1.62
N VAL A 300 -13.68 -9.72 2.69
CA VAL A 300 -14.51 -8.57 3.06
C VAL A 300 -14.20 -7.38 2.16
N LEU A 301 -12.92 -7.08 1.95
CA LEU A 301 -12.50 -5.88 1.23
C LEU A 301 -12.69 -5.98 -0.29
N LEU A 302 -12.47 -7.16 -0.88
CA LEU A 302 -12.39 -7.37 -2.31
C LEU A 302 -13.30 -8.50 -2.83
N GLY A 303 -14.09 -9.15 -1.98
CA GLY A 303 -14.72 -10.44 -2.30
C GLY A 303 -15.68 -10.45 -3.50
N LYS A 304 -16.58 -9.47 -3.65
CA LYS A 304 -17.59 -9.50 -4.72
C LYS A 304 -17.16 -8.69 -5.94
N GLY A 305 -16.89 -9.41 -7.03
CA GLY A 305 -16.75 -8.83 -8.37
C GLY A 305 -15.49 -7.98 -8.56
N SER A 306 -14.52 -8.04 -7.65
CA SER A 306 -13.17 -7.49 -7.85
C SER A 306 -12.51 -8.13 -9.08
N CYS A 307 -11.63 -7.38 -9.72
CA CYS A 307 -10.76 -7.92 -10.77
C CYS A 307 -9.68 -8.87 -10.22
N PHE A 308 -9.46 -8.90 -8.90
CA PHE A 308 -8.57 -9.84 -8.25
C PHE A 308 -9.32 -11.11 -7.86
N LYS A 309 -8.76 -12.27 -8.24
CA LYS A 309 -9.27 -13.58 -7.85
C LYS A 309 -8.97 -13.84 -6.38
N LEU A 310 -10.01 -14.04 -5.59
CA LEU A 310 -9.89 -14.33 -4.17
C LEU A 310 -9.37 -15.76 -3.96
N LEU A 311 -8.29 -15.90 -3.20
CA LEU A 311 -7.72 -17.14 -2.71
C LEU A 311 -7.89 -17.16 -1.19
N ASP A 312 -8.88 -17.89 -0.71
CA ASP A 312 -9.39 -17.78 0.65
C ASP A 312 -9.13 -19.05 1.48
N ILE A 313 -9.05 -18.90 2.81
CA ILE A 313 -9.05 -20.02 3.77
C ILE A 313 -10.23 -19.86 4.72
N THR A 314 -10.98 -20.94 4.93
CA THR A 314 -11.99 -21.04 5.96
C THR A 314 -11.76 -22.30 6.79
N PRO A 315 -11.60 -22.22 8.13
CA PRO A 315 -11.66 -21.01 8.98
C PRO A 315 -10.34 -20.21 8.99
N LYS A 316 -10.41 -18.89 9.23
CA LYS A 316 -9.24 -17.98 9.31
C LYS A 316 -8.62 -17.84 10.70
N TYR A 317 -9.45 -18.05 11.73
CA TYR A 317 -9.10 -17.84 13.13
C TYR A 317 -9.59 -19.03 13.94
N ASN A 318 -8.90 -19.32 15.05
CA ASN A 318 -9.23 -20.42 15.96
C ASN A 318 -10.08 -19.99 17.17
N SER A 319 -10.50 -18.73 17.22
CA SER A 319 -11.30 -18.18 18.32
C SER A 319 -12.63 -17.66 17.81
N GLN A 320 -13.69 -17.92 18.56
CA GLN A 320 -14.96 -17.24 18.39
C GLN A 320 -14.88 -15.87 19.08
N VAL A 321 -15.37 -14.83 18.41
CA VAL A 321 -15.40 -13.45 18.94
C VAL A 321 -16.86 -13.01 19.02
N ASP A 322 -17.25 -12.51 20.19
CA ASP A 322 -18.58 -11.95 20.40
C ASP A 322 -18.54 -10.42 20.24
N PHE A 323 -19.29 -9.91 19.27
CA PHE A 323 -19.44 -8.47 19.08
C PHE A 323 -20.70 -7.99 19.80
N ARG A 324 -20.54 -6.93 20.62
CA ARG A 324 -21.65 -6.26 21.31
C ARG A 324 -21.55 -4.76 21.06
N GLU A 325 -22.61 -4.20 20.49
CA GLU A 325 -22.72 -2.76 20.28
C GLU A 325 -23.21 -2.07 21.56
N PHE A 326 -22.61 -0.94 21.89
CA PHE A 326 -22.99 -0.11 23.03
C PHE A 326 -23.07 1.36 22.62
N THR A 327 -24.12 2.05 23.04
CA THR A 327 -24.28 3.49 22.80
C THR A 327 -23.67 4.28 23.94
N PHE A 328 -22.60 5.02 23.66
CA PHE A 328 -21.93 5.87 24.65
C PHE A 328 -22.58 7.25 24.84
N GLY A 329 -23.60 7.61 24.05
CA GLY A 329 -24.30 8.90 24.14
C GLY A 329 -23.43 10.12 23.82
N LEU A 330 -22.23 9.93 23.26
CA LEU A 330 -21.24 10.98 23.07
C LEU A 330 -21.11 11.37 21.60
N SER A 331 -21.50 12.60 21.27
CA SER A 331 -21.22 13.20 19.95
C SER A 331 -19.81 13.74 19.91
N ARG A 332 -19.01 13.30 18.94
CA ARG A 332 -17.63 13.78 18.72
C ARG A 332 -17.51 14.88 17.66
N LYS A 333 -18.65 15.47 17.24
CA LYS A 333 -18.63 16.62 16.31
C LYS A 333 -18.07 17.89 16.97
N HIS A 334 -18.18 17.97 18.30
CA HIS A 334 -17.72 19.07 19.14
C HIS A 334 -17.04 18.48 20.38
N ARG A 335 -16.28 19.31 21.11
CA ARG A 335 -15.78 18.93 22.44
C ARG A 335 -16.98 18.59 23.34
N PRO A 336 -17.05 17.38 23.92
CA PRO A 336 -18.15 17.04 24.82
C PRO A 336 -18.05 17.89 26.10
N ASP A 337 -19.20 18.18 26.70
CA ASP A 337 -19.24 18.74 28.06
C ASP A 337 -18.71 17.72 29.07
N ASP A 338 -18.28 18.20 30.23
CA ASP A 338 -17.61 17.37 31.24
C ASP A 338 -18.54 16.28 31.81
N ALA A 339 -19.85 16.52 31.89
CA ALA A 339 -20.81 15.54 32.41
C ALA A 339 -20.99 14.38 31.42
N THR A 340 -21.17 14.68 30.14
CA THR A 340 -21.24 13.67 29.06
C THR A 340 -19.95 12.86 28.99
N TYR A 341 -18.79 13.51 29.15
CA TYR A 341 -17.51 12.80 29.19
C TYR A 341 -17.37 11.89 30.42
N ALA A 342 -17.79 12.34 31.59
CA ALA A 342 -17.77 11.52 32.80
C ALA A 342 -18.64 10.26 32.67
N LEU A 343 -19.80 10.35 32.01
CA LEU A 343 -20.64 9.19 31.71
C LEU A 343 -19.97 8.20 30.76
N PHE A 344 -19.27 8.69 29.73
CA PHE A 344 -18.46 7.87 28.84
C PHE A 344 -17.36 7.13 29.61
N VAL A 345 -16.57 7.84 30.42
CA VAL A 345 -15.52 7.27 31.26
C VAL A 345 -16.08 6.20 32.18
N LYS A 346 -17.19 6.48 32.88
CA LYS A 346 -17.85 5.53 33.78
C LYS A 346 -18.28 4.25 33.04
N SER A 347 -18.75 4.38 31.81
CA SER A 347 -19.13 3.25 30.96
C SER A 347 -17.91 2.39 30.60
N ILE A 348 -16.80 3.02 30.19
CA ILE A 348 -15.54 2.31 29.90
C ILE A 348 -14.98 1.64 31.16
N CYS A 349 -14.99 2.32 32.31
CA CYS A 349 -14.60 1.75 33.60
C CYS A 349 -15.43 0.52 33.96
N SER A 350 -16.74 0.60 33.77
CA SER A 350 -17.65 -0.52 34.02
C SER A 350 -17.29 -1.72 33.13
N LEU A 351 -17.07 -1.50 31.83
CA LEU A 351 -16.68 -2.55 30.88
C LEU A 351 -15.32 -3.16 31.23
N CYS A 352 -14.34 -2.36 31.63
CA CYS A 352 -13.02 -2.86 32.02
C CYS A 352 -13.07 -3.66 33.32
N ARG A 353 -13.95 -3.30 34.27
CA ARG A 353 -14.14 -4.01 35.54
C ARG A 353 -15.00 -5.27 35.39
N SER A 354 -15.97 -5.26 34.49
CA SER A 354 -16.84 -6.40 34.21
C SER A 354 -16.18 -7.45 33.33
N SER A 355 -15.08 -7.10 32.67
CA SER A 355 -14.25 -8.05 31.94
C SER A 355 -13.63 -9.08 32.90
N SER A 356 -14.31 -10.21 33.05
CA SER A 356 -13.77 -11.42 33.70
C SER A 356 -12.67 -12.07 32.88
N PHE A 357 -12.46 -11.62 31.64
CA PHE A 357 -11.61 -12.27 30.67
C PHE A 357 -10.21 -11.67 30.59
N GLY A 358 -9.82 -10.70 31.40
CA GLY A 358 -8.43 -10.21 31.45
C GLY A 358 -8.19 -8.84 30.79
N LYS A 359 -6.97 -8.61 30.29
CA LYS A 359 -6.50 -7.27 29.88
C LYS A 359 -7.32 -6.71 28.70
N THR A 360 -7.65 -5.42 28.76
CA THR A 360 -8.55 -4.75 27.80
C THR A 360 -7.83 -3.71 26.93
N LEU A 361 -7.98 -3.81 25.61
CA LEU A 361 -7.47 -2.83 24.66
C LEU A 361 -8.59 -1.84 24.32
N ILE A 362 -8.38 -0.57 24.59
CA ILE A 362 -9.33 0.49 24.29
C ILE A 362 -8.81 1.27 23.08
N VAL A 363 -9.53 1.23 21.97
CA VAL A 363 -9.12 1.86 20.73
C VAL A 363 -10.01 3.07 20.43
N ILE A 364 -9.42 4.25 20.45
CA ILE A 364 -10.12 5.50 20.15
C ILE A 364 -10.09 5.78 18.65
N TRP A 365 -11.25 5.93 18.03
CA TRP A 365 -11.37 6.40 16.66
C TRP A 365 -11.46 7.93 16.58
N LYS A 366 -10.43 8.57 16.01
CA LYS A 366 -10.29 10.03 15.80
C LYS A 366 -10.22 10.87 17.08
N ASP A 367 -9.48 11.98 17.00
CA ASP A 367 -9.46 13.01 18.04
C ASP A 367 -10.63 14.00 17.85
N TYR A 368 -10.96 14.81 18.87
CA TYR A 368 -11.98 15.85 18.72
C TYR A 368 -11.50 16.97 17.76
N ARG A 369 -12.46 17.59 17.07
CA ARG A 369 -12.22 18.84 16.35
C ARG A 369 -12.28 19.98 17.36
N THR A 370 -11.22 20.78 17.45
CA THR A 370 -11.30 22.11 18.07
C THR A 370 -11.79 23.10 17.01
N ASP A 371 -12.55 24.12 17.41
CA ASP A 371 -13.11 25.09 16.45
C ASP A 371 -12.03 25.86 15.66
N ASP A 372 -10.77 25.85 16.16
CA ASP A 372 -9.58 26.45 15.55
C ASP A 372 -8.68 25.43 14.80
N GLU A 373 -9.28 24.49 14.06
CA GLU A 373 -8.55 23.45 13.29
C GLU A 373 -7.64 23.98 12.15
N ARG A 374 -7.49 25.30 11.97
CA ARG A 374 -6.59 25.89 10.95
C ARG A 374 -5.11 25.88 11.35
N THR A 375 -4.75 25.61 12.61
CA THR A 375 -3.40 25.93 13.11
C THR A 375 -2.71 24.87 13.98
N LEU A 376 -3.29 23.68 14.16
CA LEU A 376 -2.62 22.62 14.93
C LEU A 376 -1.89 21.65 14.00
N THR A 377 -0.56 21.71 14.02
CA THR A 377 0.31 20.60 13.61
C THR A 377 0.07 19.42 14.54
N LYS A 378 -1.02 18.66 14.35
CA LYS A 378 -1.23 17.39 15.05
C LYS A 378 -0.07 16.46 14.67
N GLU A 379 0.79 16.13 15.62
CA GLU A 379 1.83 15.12 15.41
C GLU A 379 1.14 13.81 14.99
N ALA A 380 1.54 13.28 13.83
CA ALA A 380 0.96 12.06 13.31
C ALA A 380 1.14 10.90 14.31
N GLY A 381 0.05 10.22 14.63
CA GLY A 381 0.05 9.05 15.52
C GLY A 381 -0.09 9.33 17.01
N LYS A 382 -0.31 10.58 17.43
CA LYS A 382 -0.68 10.92 18.81
C LYS A 382 -2.14 11.37 18.90
N SER A 383 -2.78 11.12 20.05
CA SER A 383 -4.12 11.61 20.34
C SER A 383 -4.23 12.06 21.79
N GLU A 384 -4.51 13.35 21.96
CA GLU A 384 -4.76 13.95 23.27
C GLU A 384 -5.97 13.29 23.95
N TRP A 385 -6.97 12.87 23.17
CA TRP A 385 -8.12 12.16 23.71
C TRP A 385 -7.79 10.79 24.27
N ALA A 386 -6.94 10.03 23.58
CA ALA A 386 -6.47 8.74 24.07
C ALA A 386 -5.66 8.91 25.37
N ASP A 387 -4.79 9.92 25.42
CA ASP A 387 -3.99 10.25 26.60
C ASP A 387 -4.86 10.70 27.77
N LYS A 388 -5.80 11.63 27.55
CA LYS A 388 -6.76 12.08 28.57
C LYS A 388 -7.59 10.92 29.11
N LEU A 389 -8.11 10.06 28.24
CA LEU A 389 -8.87 8.89 28.69
C LEU A 389 -8.00 7.99 29.56
N ARG A 390 -6.74 7.73 29.16
CA ARG A 390 -5.82 6.93 29.96
C ARG A 390 -5.61 7.51 31.35
N GLU A 391 -5.34 8.80 31.47
CA GLU A 391 -5.14 9.48 32.75
C GLU A 391 -6.37 9.42 33.66
N VAL A 392 -7.55 9.65 33.08
CA VAL A 392 -8.81 9.62 33.85
C VAL A 392 -9.13 8.20 34.31
N LEU A 393 -8.92 7.18 33.47
CA LEU A 393 -9.12 5.78 33.87
C LEU A 393 -8.21 5.37 35.04
N LEU A 394 -6.96 5.85 35.06
CA LEU A 394 -6.04 5.63 36.19
C LEU A 394 -6.54 6.35 37.46
N THR A 395 -7.03 7.58 37.32
CA THR A 395 -7.56 8.38 38.43
C THR A 395 -8.84 7.76 39.02
N GLU A 396 -9.67 7.14 38.18
CA GLU A 396 -10.85 6.36 38.56
C GLU A 396 -10.50 5.01 39.23
N GLY A 397 -9.22 4.71 39.42
CA GLY A 397 -8.74 3.53 40.16
C GLY A 397 -8.62 2.26 39.33
N LEU A 398 -8.58 2.33 38.00
CA LEU A 398 -8.21 1.17 37.17
C LEU A 398 -6.69 0.98 37.21
N ALA A 399 -6.25 -0.24 37.52
CA ALA A 399 -4.83 -0.57 37.46
C ALA A 399 -4.31 -0.49 36.02
N GLY A 400 -3.20 0.22 35.79
CA GLY A 400 -2.60 0.38 34.47
C GLY A 400 -2.14 -0.93 33.81
N SER A 401 -2.03 -2.03 34.58
CA SER A 401 -1.79 -3.38 34.05
C SER A 401 -3.00 -3.98 33.34
N ASN A 402 -4.23 -3.52 33.66
CA ASN A 402 -5.47 -4.15 33.22
C ASN A 402 -6.00 -3.61 31.90
N PHE A 403 -5.48 -2.47 31.43
CA PHE A 403 -5.94 -1.86 30.19
C PHE A 403 -4.81 -1.16 29.43
N THR A 404 -5.07 -0.87 28.17
CA THR A 404 -4.25 0.05 27.37
C THR A 404 -5.15 0.86 26.47
N VAL A 405 -4.90 2.16 26.40
CA VAL A 405 -5.60 3.05 25.47
C VAL A 405 -4.68 3.32 24.29
N THR A 406 -5.18 3.10 23.08
CA THR A 406 -4.51 3.44 21.83
C THR A 406 -5.47 4.22 20.92
N TYR A 407 -4.93 4.74 19.83
CA TYR A 407 -5.62 5.61 18.89
C TYR A 407 -5.55 5.03 17.48
N TYR A 408 -6.69 4.99 16.78
CA TYR A 408 -6.75 4.57 15.38
C TYR A 408 -5.98 5.56 14.49
N GLY A 409 -4.77 5.17 14.08
CA GLY A 409 -3.80 6.02 13.39
C GLY A 409 -2.45 6.12 14.11
N ALA A 410 -2.32 5.56 15.32
CA ALA A 410 -1.02 5.35 15.95
C ALA A 410 -0.20 4.31 15.16
N SER A 411 1.12 4.47 15.19
CA SER A 411 2.06 3.66 14.38
C SER A 411 2.04 2.17 14.70
N ASP A 412 1.48 1.80 15.85
CA ASP A 412 1.32 0.45 16.35
C ASP A 412 -0.07 -0.15 16.07
N THR A 413 -0.98 0.58 15.41
CA THR A 413 -2.32 0.05 15.10
C THR A 413 -2.37 -0.87 13.89
N LYS A 414 -1.30 -0.91 13.08
CA LYS A 414 -1.18 -1.82 11.94
C LYS A 414 -0.06 -2.83 12.17
N SER A 415 -0.37 -4.10 11.95
CA SER A 415 0.63 -5.19 11.85
C SER A 415 1.55 -5.32 13.08
N THR A 416 0.99 -5.18 14.29
CA THR A 416 1.69 -5.40 15.56
C THR A 416 1.21 -6.66 16.27
N ASN A 417 2.14 -7.32 16.96
CA ASN A 417 1.83 -8.42 17.89
C ASN A 417 1.84 -7.96 19.35
N VAL A 418 1.96 -6.66 19.61
CA VAL A 418 2.01 -6.08 20.96
C VAL A 418 0.73 -6.35 21.75
N TYR A 419 -0.40 -6.53 21.06
CA TYR A 419 -1.72 -6.72 21.68
C TYR A 419 -2.19 -8.18 21.73
N ARG A 420 -1.31 -9.15 21.46
CA ARG A 420 -1.67 -10.58 21.34
C ARG A 420 -2.19 -11.23 22.63
N ASP A 421 -1.86 -10.66 23.78
CA ASP A 421 -2.24 -11.12 25.11
C ASP A 421 -3.52 -10.45 25.64
N TYR A 422 -4.11 -9.53 24.87
CA TYR A 422 -5.34 -8.85 25.23
C TYR A 422 -6.52 -9.74 24.90
N GLN A 423 -7.46 -9.81 25.83
CA GLN A 423 -8.60 -10.72 25.76
C GLN A 423 -9.90 -9.97 25.47
N ASN A 424 -9.87 -8.63 25.52
CA ASN A 424 -11.01 -7.76 25.27
C ASN A 424 -10.58 -6.56 24.46
N ILE A 425 -11.45 -6.10 23.56
CA ILE A 425 -11.25 -4.91 22.76
C ILE A 425 -12.50 -4.02 22.89
N ILE A 426 -12.30 -2.77 23.28
CA ILE A 426 -13.34 -1.74 23.27
C ILE A 426 -13.04 -0.79 22.13
N LEU A 427 -13.88 -0.82 21.10
CA LEU A 427 -13.79 0.03 19.93
C LEU A 427 -14.62 1.30 20.14
N CYS A 428 -13.94 2.39 20.50
CA CYS A 428 -14.58 3.66 20.85
C CYS A 428 -14.74 4.55 19.61
N GLY A 429 -15.89 4.51 18.94
CA GLY A 429 -16.27 5.41 17.84
C GLY A 429 -17.12 4.72 16.78
N ASN A 430 -17.32 5.39 15.64
CA ASN A 430 -17.94 4.75 14.48
C ASN A 430 -16.83 4.13 13.60
N TRP A 431 -16.86 2.80 13.44
CA TRP A 431 -15.89 2.02 12.68
C TRP A 431 -16.34 1.69 11.25
N ASP A 432 -17.39 2.35 10.77
CA ASP A 432 -17.84 2.27 9.39
C ASP A 432 -16.78 2.81 8.42
N LEU A 433 -16.59 2.10 7.30
CA LEU A 433 -15.79 2.59 6.19
C LEU A 433 -16.53 3.76 5.51
N PRO A 434 -15.97 4.99 5.43
CA PRO A 434 -16.71 6.12 4.87
C PRO A 434 -17.13 5.88 3.41
N PRO A 435 -18.30 6.37 2.96
CA PRO A 435 -18.76 6.19 1.57
C PRO A 435 -17.78 6.70 0.50
N SER A 436 -17.00 7.73 0.82
CA SER A 436 -15.93 8.23 -0.06
C SER A 436 -14.80 7.20 -0.23
N VAL A 437 -14.43 6.50 0.84
CA VAL A 437 -13.40 5.45 0.84
C VAL A 437 -13.94 4.21 0.12
N SER A 438 -15.18 3.78 0.40
CA SER A 438 -15.76 2.62 -0.30
C SER A 438 -15.89 2.86 -1.81
N GLY A 439 -16.27 4.08 -2.21
CA GLY A 439 -16.30 4.48 -3.61
C GLY A 439 -14.93 4.44 -4.29
N GLN A 440 -13.89 4.91 -3.60
CA GLN A 440 -12.51 4.81 -4.09
C GLN A 440 -12.04 3.36 -4.22
N LEU A 441 -12.32 2.50 -3.24
CA LEU A 441 -11.97 1.08 -3.30
C LEU A 441 -12.67 0.37 -4.47
N ARG A 442 -13.99 0.59 -4.63
CA ARG A 442 -14.73 0.03 -5.77
C ARG A 442 -14.10 0.43 -7.11
N LYS A 443 -13.73 1.70 -7.27
CA LYS A 443 -13.04 2.19 -8.48
C LYS A 443 -11.66 1.54 -8.64
N ALA A 444 -10.88 1.49 -7.58
CA ALA A 444 -9.48 1.06 -7.61
C ALA A 444 -9.28 -0.42 -7.89
N TYR A 445 -10.22 -1.26 -7.43
CA TYR A 445 -10.15 -2.71 -7.57
C TYR A 445 -11.21 -3.27 -8.52
N LYS A 446 -12.00 -2.40 -9.17
CA LYS A 446 -13.20 -2.77 -9.97
C LYS A 446 -14.17 -3.65 -9.17
N SER A 447 -14.24 -3.46 -7.86
CA SER A 447 -15.08 -4.25 -6.94
C SER A 447 -16.53 -3.79 -6.97
N LYS A 448 -17.45 -4.72 -6.73
CA LYS A 448 -18.89 -4.48 -6.57
C LYS A 448 -19.33 -4.48 -5.10
N THR A 449 -18.41 -4.64 -4.14
CA THR A 449 -18.72 -4.66 -2.71
C THR A 449 -19.43 -3.38 -2.28
N GLY A 450 -20.65 -3.55 -1.75
CA GLY A 450 -21.55 -2.47 -1.35
C GLY A 450 -21.15 -1.83 -0.02
N GLN A 451 -21.66 -0.63 0.27
CA GLN A 451 -21.40 0.04 1.55
C GLN A 451 -21.86 -0.79 2.75
N ASP A 452 -23.02 -1.45 2.65
CA ASP A 452 -23.56 -2.28 3.72
C ASP A 452 -22.84 -3.63 3.86
N GLU A 453 -22.08 -4.05 2.85
CA GLU A 453 -21.24 -5.26 2.93
C GLU A 453 -19.89 -4.98 3.61
N TYR A 454 -19.50 -3.70 3.74
CA TYR A 454 -18.33 -3.29 4.53
C TYR A 454 -18.66 -3.05 6.01
N LYS A 455 -19.94 -3.03 6.38
CA LYS A 455 -20.40 -2.95 7.78
C LYS A 455 -20.45 -4.35 8.36
#